data_AF-A0A969BNI5-F1
#
_entry.id   AF-A0A969BNI5-F1
#
_cell.length_a   1.000
_cell.length_b   1.000
_cell.length_c   1.000
_cell.angle_alpha   90.00
_cell.angle_beta   90.00
_cell.angle_gamma   90.00
#
_symmetry.space_group_name_H-M   'P 1'
#
loop_
_entity.id
_entity.type
_entity.pdbx_description
1 polymer ?
#
loop_
_entity_poly.entity_id
_entity_poly.type
_entity_poly.pdbx_seq_one_letter_code
_entity_poly.pdbx_strand_id
1 'polypeptide(L)'
;KEYFQYDPSGDYLKPKSLQGMRLEKGNYVAIPYEMRPAASSTSPNGLLSLHSEVLGLDLRLYPDKKFRFFDPKSNQILRSYAEAEQDRLQAEAIATQERAIALQERQEKLQERQEKLQERQEKERLAAYLRSIGINPDEIP
;
A
#
# COMPACT_ATOMS: atom_id res chain seq x y z
N LYS A 1 29.84 14.02 5.75
CA LYS A 1 28.96 13.52 6.84
C LYS A 1 27.99 14.65 7.18
N GLU A 2 26.75 14.32 7.50
CA GLU A 2 25.72 15.29 7.88
C GLU A 2 25.07 14.85 9.19
N TYR A 3 24.61 15.83 9.97
CA TYR A 3 23.89 15.63 11.21
C TYR A 3 22.72 16.59 11.25
N PHE A 4 21.55 16.11 11.67
CA PHE A 4 20.33 16.90 11.74
C PHE A 4 19.72 16.79 13.13
N GLN A 5 19.23 17.92 13.63
CA GLN A 5 18.53 18.03 14.90
C GLN A 5 17.14 18.56 14.64
N TYR A 6 16.15 17.83 15.15
CA TYR A 6 14.76 18.24 15.12
C TYR A 6 14.20 18.20 16.54
N ASP A 7 13.55 19.28 16.94
CA ASP A 7 12.89 19.45 18.21
C ASP A 7 11.36 19.56 18.00
N PRO A 8 10.60 18.49 18.26
CA PRO A 8 9.15 18.49 18.09
C PRO A 8 8.43 19.50 18.99
N SER A 9 8.95 19.77 20.20
CA SER A 9 8.32 20.74 21.10
C SER A 9 8.68 22.15 20.70
N GLY A 10 9.93 22.36 20.27
CA GLY A 10 10.51 23.65 19.91
C GLY A 10 11.01 24.44 21.12
N ASP A 11 11.14 23.78 22.27
CA ASP A 11 11.57 24.42 23.52
C ASP A 11 13.10 24.52 23.62
N TYR A 12 13.82 23.59 22.99
CA TYR A 12 15.26 23.41 23.14
C TYR A 12 16.05 23.94 21.95
N LEU A 13 15.54 23.74 20.72
CA LEU A 13 16.25 24.16 19.52
C LEU A 13 15.80 25.55 19.07
N LYS A 14 16.66 26.56 19.28
CA LYS A 14 16.43 27.96 18.90
C LYS A 14 17.43 28.42 17.83
N PRO A 15 17.05 29.32 16.91
CA PRO A 15 15.72 29.92 16.74
C PRO A 15 14.74 29.02 15.97
N LYS A 16 15.20 27.92 15.38
CA LYS A 16 14.41 26.98 14.58
C LYS A 16 14.42 25.60 15.19
N SER A 17 13.26 24.94 15.18
CA SER A 17 13.04 23.56 15.60
C SER A 17 13.67 22.51 14.67
N LEU A 18 14.30 22.91 13.56
CA LEU A 18 15.05 22.03 12.67
C LEU A 18 16.37 22.72 12.29
N GLN A 19 17.48 22.01 12.46
CA GLN A 19 18.83 22.45 12.10
C GLN A 19 19.62 21.30 11.47
N GLY A 20 20.54 21.64 10.57
CA GLY A 20 21.44 20.67 9.93
C GLY A 20 22.88 21.17 9.97
N MET A 21 23.82 20.25 10.13
CA MET A 21 25.25 20.49 10.12
C MET A 21 25.92 19.53 9.14
N ARG A 22 26.89 20.02 8.36
CA ARG A 22 27.69 19.23 7.43
C ARG A 22 29.16 19.33 7.81
N LEU A 23 29.87 18.20 7.77
CA LEU A 23 31.30 18.16 7.98
C LEU A 23 32.04 18.54 6.68
N GLU A 24 32.66 19.71 6.67
CA GLU A 24 33.47 20.24 5.57
C GLU A 24 34.88 20.58 6.07
N LYS A 25 35.90 19.99 5.44
CA LYS A 25 37.32 20.20 5.81
C LYS A 25 37.61 20.06 7.31
N GLY A 26 36.94 19.10 7.96
CA GLY A 26 37.10 18.83 9.39
C GLY A 26 36.25 19.69 10.33
N ASN A 27 35.46 20.63 9.80
CA ASN A 27 34.60 21.51 10.60
C ASN A 27 33.12 21.26 10.29
N TYR A 28 32.27 21.37 11.32
CA TYR A 28 30.83 21.35 11.11
C TYR A 28 30.35 22.75 10.71
N VAL A 29 29.79 22.86 9.51
CA VAL A 29 29.16 24.06 8.97
C VAL A 29 27.65 23.87 8.90
N ALA A 30 26.89 24.94 9.14
CA ALA A 30 25.43 24.87 9.10
C ALA A 30 24.93 24.63 7.67
N ILE A 31 23.97 23.72 7.53
CA ILE A 31 23.24 23.52 6.28
C ILE A 31 22.21 24.65 6.18
N PRO A 32 22.21 25.44 5.09
CA PRO A 32 21.26 26.52 4.92
C PRO A 32 19.83 25.98 4.79
N TYR A 33 18.88 26.65 5.45
CA TYR A 33 17.47 26.35 5.29
C TYR A 33 16.84 27.21 4.19
N GLU A 34 15.85 26.64 3.54
CA GLU A 34 14.98 27.32 2.59
C GLU A 34 13.57 27.37 3.13
N MET A 35 12.88 28.49 2.91
CA MET A 35 11.43 28.56 3.10
C MET A 35 10.77 28.25 1.76
N ARG A 36 9.97 27.18 1.72
CA ARG A 36 9.23 26.77 0.52
C ARG A 36 7.73 26.98 0.71
N PRO A 37 6.99 27.30 -0.36
CA PRO A 37 5.53 27.31 -0.28
C PRO A 37 5.03 25.92 0.08
N ALA A 38 4.19 25.82 1.10
CA ALA A 38 3.52 24.58 1.42
C ALA A 38 2.43 24.35 0.37
N ALA A 39 2.71 23.45 -0.59
CA ALA A 39 1.87 23.18 -1.76
C ALA A 39 0.40 22.82 -1.44
N SER A 40 0.07 22.53 -0.18
CA SER A 40 -1.22 22.05 0.28
C SER A 40 -1.86 22.88 1.40
N SER A 41 -1.34 24.07 1.73
CA SER A 41 -1.94 24.90 2.77
C SER A 41 -2.07 26.36 2.36
N THR A 42 -3.29 26.88 2.44
CA THR A 42 -3.70 28.31 2.45
C THR A 42 -3.03 29.13 3.57
N SER A 43 -2.00 28.59 4.24
CA SER A 43 -1.25 29.26 5.28
C SER A 43 -0.14 30.12 4.67
N PRO A 44 0.00 31.39 5.09
CA PRO A 44 1.09 32.27 4.64
C PRO A 44 2.47 31.84 5.16
N ASN A 45 2.51 30.91 6.12
CA ASN A 45 3.73 30.37 6.69
C ASN A 45 4.21 29.20 5.82
N GLY A 46 5.22 29.45 4.99
CA GLY A 46 5.89 28.39 4.22
C GLY A 46 6.46 27.28 5.10
N LEU A 47 6.83 26.16 4.50
CA LEU A 47 7.53 25.07 5.17
C LEU A 47 9.04 25.36 5.21
N LEU A 48 9.71 24.90 6.26
CA LEU A 48 11.16 24.95 6.36
C LEU A 48 11.75 23.68 5.73
N SER A 49 12.74 23.84 4.85
CA SER A 49 13.39 22.75 4.13
C SER A 49 14.91 22.81 4.29
N LEU A 50 15.54 21.68 4.58
CA LEU A 50 17.00 21.50 4.53
C LEU A 50 17.33 20.41 3.52
N HIS A 51 18.22 20.67 2.57
CA HIS A 51 18.64 19.64 1.62
C HIS A 51 19.80 18.81 2.19
N SER A 52 19.63 17.48 2.23
CA SER A 52 20.71 16.54 2.54
C SER A 52 21.38 16.09 1.25
N GLU A 53 22.66 16.41 1.08
CA GLU A 53 23.44 15.94 -0.07
C GLU A 53 23.80 14.46 0.06
N VAL A 54 23.92 13.95 1.30
CA VAL A 54 24.23 12.53 1.55
C VAL A 54 23.05 11.64 1.18
N LEU A 55 21.83 12.06 1.52
CA LEU A 55 20.62 11.28 1.23
C LEU A 55 20.02 11.64 -0.14
N GLY A 56 20.33 12.82 -0.67
CA GLY A 56 19.64 13.38 -1.83
C GLY A 56 18.16 13.70 -1.55
N LEU A 57 17.82 13.98 -0.29
CA LEU A 57 16.46 14.23 0.20
C LEU A 57 16.34 15.60 0.84
N ASP A 58 15.15 16.17 0.79
CA ASP A 58 14.78 17.35 1.55
C ASP A 58 14.18 16.93 2.90
N LEU A 59 14.69 17.50 3.98
CA LEU A 59 14.15 17.40 5.32
C LEU A 59 13.19 18.57 5.52
N ARG A 60 11.89 18.28 5.54
CA ARG A 60 10.83 19.29 5.59
C ARG A 60 10.13 19.32 6.93
N LEU A 61 10.02 20.51 7.49
CA LEU A 61 9.22 20.81 8.67
C LEU A 61 8.01 21.65 8.26
N TYR A 62 6.84 21.06 8.39
CA TYR A 62 5.56 21.68 8.05
C TYR A 62 5.07 22.60 9.18
N PRO A 63 4.16 23.55 8.89
CA PRO A 63 3.61 24.47 9.89
C PRO A 63 2.92 23.76 11.07
N ASP A 64 2.37 22.57 10.86
CA ASP A 64 1.79 21.70 11.90
C ASP A 64 2.84 20.93 12.72
N LYS A 65 4.10 21.35 12.64
CA LYS A 65 5.29 20.72 13.22
C LYS A 65 5.58 19.31 12.72
N LYS A 66 4.91 18.80 11.69
CA LYS A 66 5.25 17.49 11.14
C LYS A 66 6.58 17.54 10.41
N PHE A 67 7.48 16.64 10.79
CA PHE A 67 8.72 16.38 10.10
C PHE A 67 8.51 15.26 9.06
N ARG A 68 9.01 15.49 7.84
CA ARG A 68 8.94 14.53 6.73
C ARG A 68 10.18 14.60 5.86
N PHE A 69 10.59 13.43 5.36
CA PHE A 69 11.54 13.36 4.25
C PHE A 69 10.80 13.52 2.93
N PHE A 70 11.36 14.29 2.03
CA PHE A 70 10.84 14.52 0.71
C PHE A 70 11.90 14.20 -0.33
N ASP A 71 11.54 13.43 -1.34
CA ASP A 71 12.40 13.11 -2.46
C ASP A 71 12.16 14.13 -3.60
N PRO A 72 13.14 15.00 -3.90
CA PRO A 72 13.02 15.97 -4.98
C PRO A 72 13.05 15.36 -6.37
N LYS A 73 13.54 14.12 -6.54
CA LYS A 73 13.58 13.45 -7.85
C LYS A 73 12.21 12.92 -8.24
N SER A 74 11.53 12.26 -7.31
CA SER A 74 10.17 11.75 -7.52
C SER A 74 9.07 12.78 -7.19
N ASN A 75 9.44 13.91 -6.57
CA ASN A 75 8.51 14.94 -6.08
C ASN A 75 7.49 14.38 -5.07
N GLN A 76 7.95 13.50 -4.16
CA GLN A 76 7.09 12.79 -3.22
C GLN A 76 7.58 12.92 -1.77
N ILE A 77 6.63 12.93 -0.85
CA ILE A 77 6.91 12.75 0.58
C ILE A 77 7.14 11.26 0.81
N LEU A 78 8.27 10.91 1.42
CA LEU A 78 8.54 9.53 1.79
C LEU A 78 7.62 9.13 2.96
N ARG A 79 7.08 7.93 2.84
CA ARG A 79 6.30 7.31 3.92
C ARG A 79 7.18 7.11 5.15
N SER A 80 6.59 7.31 6.32
CA SER A 80 7.12 6.78 7.56
C SER A 80 7.12 5.26 7.54
N TYR A 81 7.92 4.65 8.42
CA TYR A 81 7.93 3.21 8.60
C TYR A 81 6.53 2.66 8.92
N ALA A 82 5.78 3.32 9.81
CA ALA A 82 4.42 2.90 10.16
C ALA A 82 3.46 2.95 8.98
N GLU A 83 3.51 4.02 8.17
CA GLU A 83 2.68 4.13 6.95
C GLU A 83 3.06 3.03 5.93
N ALA A 84 4.34 2.73 5.74
CA ALA A 84 4.79 1.67 4.86
C ALA A 84 4.39 0.26 5.34
N GLU A 85 4.48 0.00 6.65
CA GLU A 85 4.04 -1.26 7.26
C GLU A 85 2.52 -1.44 7.14
N GLN A 86 1.75 -0.38 7.36
CA GLN A 86 0.30 -0.42 7.21
C GLN A 86 -0.10 -0.74 5.77
N ASP A 87 0.51 -0.08 4.78
CA ASP A 87 0.26 -0.37 3.36
C ASP A 87 0.61 -1.83 3.02
N ARG A 88 1.71 -2.36 3.57
CA ARG A 88 2.10 -3.77 3.39
C ARG A 88 1.04 -4.73 3.93
N LEU A 89 0.57 -4.50 5.16
CA LEU A 89 -0.44 -5.34 5.81
C LEU A 89 -1.78 -5.28 5.06
N GLN A 90 -2.16 -4.10 4.57
CA GLN A 90 -3.38 -3.95 3.76
C GLN A 90 -3.27 -4.70 2.42
N ALA A 91 -2.14 -4.57 1.73
CA ALA A 91 -1.91 -5.29 0.48
C ALA A 91 -1.93 -6.82 0.67
N GLU A 92 -1.34 -7.30 1.77
CA GLU A 92 -1.38 -8.73 2.13
C GLU A 92 -2.80 -9.19 2.44
N ALA A 93 -3.58 -8.42 3.21
CA ALA A 93 -4.97 -8.74 3.50
C ALA A 93 -5.81 -8.84 2.22
N ILE A 94 -5.67 -7.86 1.31
CA ILE A 94 -6.38 -7.88 0.02
C ILE A 94 -5.99 -9.13 -0.79
N ALA A 95 -4.70 -9.43 -0.92
CA ALA A 95 -4.23 -10.59 -1.67
C ALA A 95 -4.72 -11.91 -1.07
N THR A 96 -4.81 -12.03 0.26
CA THR A 96 -5.37 -13.23 0.91
C THR A 96 -6.87 -13.37 0.66
N GLN A 97 -7.61 -12.27 0.70
CA GLN A 97 -9.04 -12.24 0.41
C GLN A 97 -9.33 -12.64 -1.05
N GLU A 98 -8.60 -12.07 -2.01
CA GLU A 98 -8.73 -12.41 -3.42
C GLU A 98 -8.46 -13.90 -3.68
N ARG A 99 -7.45 -14.48 -3.04
CA ARG A 99 -7.16 -15.92 -3.13
C ARG A 99 -8.28 -16.77 -2.55
N ALA A 100 -8.87 -16.36 -1.43
CA ALA A 100 -9.99 -17.08 -0.82
C ALA A 100 -11.22 -17.09 -1.75
N ILE A 101 -11.55 -15.95 -2.35
CA ILE A 101 -12.65 -15.83 -3.31
C ILE A 101 -12.38 -16.70 -4.53
N ALA A 102 -11.19 -16.64 -5.12
CA ALA A 102 -10.83 -17.45 -6.27
C ALA A 102 -10.88 -18.97 -5.99
N LEU A 103 -10.52 -19.38 -4.78
CA LEU A 103 -10.64 -20.77 -4.34
C LEU A 103 -12.10 -21.19 -4.20
N GLN A 104 -12.95 -20.34 -3.61
CA GLN A 104 -14.37 -20.60 -3.47
C GLN A 104 -15.06 -20.73 -4.83
N GLU A 105 -14.86 -19.78 -5.75
CA GLU A 105 -15.42 -19.84 -7.11
C GLU A 105 -14.99 -21.11 -7.86
N ARG A 106 -13.74 -21.55 -7.65
CA ARG A 106 -13.25 -22.79 -8.25
C ARG A 106 -13.93 -24.02 -7.65
N GLN A 107 -14.18 -24.03 -6.34
CA GLN A 107 -14.92 -25.11 -5.69
C GLN A 107 -16.37 -25.18 -6.18
N GLU A 108 -17.05 -24.04 -6.26
CA GLU A 108 -18.43 -23.96 -6.76
C GLU A 108 -18.53 -24.48 -8.21
N LYS A 109 -17.62 -24.06 -9.09
CA LYS A 109 -17.55 -24.57 -10.48
C LYS A 109 -17.26 -26.07 -10.56
N LEU A 110 -16.49 -26.62 -9.63
CA LEU A 110 -16.22 -28.06 -9.58
C LEU A 110 -17.44 -28.83 -9.10
N GLN A 111 -18.14 -28.32 -8.08
CA GLN A 111 -19.39 -28.91 -7.58
C GLN A 111 -20.47 -28.90 -8.66
N GLU A 112 -20.71 -27.78 -9.33
CA GLU A 112 -21.70 -27.68 -10.41
C GLU A 112 -21.39 -28.68 -11.55
N ARG A 113 -20.11 -28.86 -11.90
CA ARG A 113 -19.70 -29.87 -12.89
C ARG A 113 -19.96 -31.29 -12.41
N GLN A 114 -19.71 -31.57 -11.14
CA GLN A 114 -19.93 -32.89 -10.56
C GLN A 114 -21.43 -33.23 -10.50
N GLU A 115 -22.27 -32.29 -10.09
CA GLU A 115 -23.72 -32.43 -10.10
C GLU A 115 -24.27 -32.68 -11.50
N LYS A 116 -23.83 -31.89 -12.50
CA LYS A 116 -24.20 -32.09 -13.91
C LYS A 116 -23.79 -33.46 -14.44
N LEU A 117 -22.65 -33.99 -13.99
CA LEU A 117 -22.20 -35.33 -14.39
C LEU A 117 -23.04 -36.42 -13.71
N GLN A 118 -23.37 -36.26 -12.44
CA GLN A 118 -24.24 -37.20 -11.71
C GLN A 118 -25.64 -37.24 -12.32
N GLU A 119 -26.24 -36.08 -12.59
CA GLU A 119 -27.56 -36.00 -13.22
C GLU A 119 -27.58 -36.70 -14.59
N ARG A 120 -26.52 -36.53 -15.39
CA ARG A 120 -26.37 -37.23 -16.68
C ARG A 120 -26.28 -38.74 -16.49
N GLN A 121 -25.48 -39.21 -15.53
CA GLN A 121 -25.34 -40.64 -15.25
C GLN A 121 -26.64 -41.26 -14.73
N GLU A 122 -27.38 -40.56 -13.88
CA GLU A 122 -28.68 -41.02 -13.37
C GLU A 122 -29.72 -41.11 -14.48
N LYS A 123 -29.82 -40.07 -15.33
CA LYS A 123 -30.70 -40.09 -16.51
C LYS A 123 -30.36 -41.23 -17.45
N GLU A 124 -29.08 -41.46 -17.72
CA GLU A 124 -28.62 -42.54 -18.60
C GLU A 124 -28.93 -43.93 -18.02
N ARG A 125 -28.70 -44.13 -16.71
CA ARG A 125 -29.05 -45.36 -16.00
C ARG A 125 -30.56 -45.62 -16.02
N LEU A 126 -31.37 -44.59 -15.75
CA LEU A 126 -32.82 -44.70 -15.79
C LEU A 126 -33.30 -45.06 -17.20
N ALA A 127 -32.79 -44.39 -18.23
CA ALA A 127 -33.12 -44.69 -19.61
C ALA A 127 -32.72 -46.13 -20.00
N ALA A 128 -31.55 -46.61 -19.56
CA ALA A 128 -31.13 -47.99 -19.76
C ALA A 128 -32.05 -48.99 -19.04
N TYR A 129 -32.48 -48.68 -17.82
CA TYR A 129 -33.43 -49.51 -17.07
C TYR A 129 -34.80 -49.57 -17.76
N LEU A 130 -35.35 -48.43 -18.19
CA LEU A 130 -36.63 -48.38 -18.91
C LEU A 130 -36.60 -49.22 -20.20
N ARG A 131 -35.51 -49.13 -20.98
CA ARG A 131 -35.29 -49.98 -22.15
C ARG A 131 -35.25 -51.46 -21.82
N SER A 132 -34.69 -51.84 -20.66
CA SER A 132 -34.60 -53.25 -20.24
C SER A 132 -35.97 -53.89 -19.91
N ILE A 133 -36.95 -53.09 -19.50
CA ILE A 133 -38.31 -53.54 -19.21
C ILE A 133 -39.27 -53.36 -20.40
N GLY A 134 -38.75 -52.99 -21.57
CA GLY A 134 -39.51 -52.87 -22.82
C GLY A 134 -40.24 -51.54 -23.01
N ILE A 135 -39.93 -50.50 -22.23
CA ILE A 135 -40.49 -49.15 -22.37
C ILE A 135 -39.48 -48.29 -23.12
N ASN A 136 -39.90 -47.64 -24.23
CA ASN A 136 -39.04 -46.72 -24.96
C ASN A 136 -39.01 -45.35 -24.24
N PRO A 137 -37.88 -44.92 -23.65
CA PRO A 137 -37.81 -43.67 -22.90
C PRO A 137 -38.03 -42.41 -23.75
N ASP A 138 -37.84 -42.48 -25.07
CA ASP A 138 -38.04 -41.35 -25.99
C ASP A 138 -39.51 -41.17 -26.42
N GLU A 139 -40.39 -42.11 -26.05
CA GLU A 139 -41.83 -42.09 -26.35
C GLU A 139 -42.68 -41.74 -25.11
N ILE A 140 -42.05 -41.47 -23.96
CA ILE A 140 -42.73 -41.03 -22.75
C ILE A 140 -42.89 -39.50 -22.82
N PRO A 141 -44.13 -38.96 -22.81
CA PRO A 141 -44.41 -37.53 -22.95
C PRO A 141 -43.96 -36.69 -21.75
#